data_AF-A0A7V7B357-F1
#
_entry.id   AF-A0A7V7B357-F1
#
_cell.length_a   1.000
_cell.length_b   1.000
_cell.length_c   1.000
_cell.angle_alpha   90.00
_cell.angle_beta   90.00
_cell.angle_gamma   90.00
#
_symmetry.space_group_name_H-M   'P 1'
#
loop_
_entity.id
_entity.type
_entity.pdbx_description
1 polymer ?
#
loop_
_entity_poly.entity_id
_entity_poly.type
_entity_poly.pdbx_seq_one_letter_code
_entity_poly.pdbx_strand_id
1 'polypeptide(L)' 'MLFRQKGRIRKKENEHLIALLEKVKDELETQKSFLRKSVDPPQMMHYQLKLTEAKYLFLLREARIRQAAKIN' A
#
# COMPACT_ATOMS: atom_id res chain seq x y z
N MET A 1 -15.56 18.06 -23.49
CA MET A 1 -14.50 18.21 -22.48
C MET A 1 -14.63 17.29 -21.25
N LEU A 2 -15.57 16.34 -21.18
CA LEU A 2 -15.68 15.37 -20.07
C LEU A 2 -14.58 14.28 -20.05
N PHE A 3 -14.17 13.77 -21.21
CA PHE A 3 -13.21 12.65 -21.31
C PHE A 3 -11.79 13.02 -20.88
N ARG A 4 -11.37 14.27 -21.17
CA ARG A 4 -10.08 14.81 -20.68
C ARG A 4 -10.06 14.96 -19.16
N GLN A 5 -11.16 15.43 -18.56
CA GLN A 5 -11.30 15.54 -17.11
C GLN A 5 -11.28 14.15 -16.45
N LYS A 6 -12.00 13.17 -17.02
CA LYS A 6 -12.02 11.77 -16.55
C LYS A 6 -10.63 11.12 -16.61
N GLY A 7 -9.86 11.36 -17.68
CA GLY A 7 -8.47 10.90 -17.79
C GLY A 7 -7.57 11.51 -16.71
N ARG A 8 -7.71 12.81 -16.46
CA ARG A 8 -6.93 13.53 -15.43
C ARG A 8 -7.24 13.03 -14.01
N ILE A 9 -8.52 12.78 -13.70
CA ILE A 9 -8.95 12.23 -12.41
C ILE A 9 -8.37 10.83 -12.23
N ARG A 10 -8.47 9.95 -13.24
CA ARG A 10 -7.88 8.61 -13.19
C ARG A 10 -6.39 8.63 -12.93
N LYS A 11 -5.65 9.53 -13.59
CA LYS A 11 -4.21 9.70 -13.36
C LYS A 11 -3.93 10.09 -11.91
N LYS A 12 -4.64 11.09 -11.37
CA LYS A 12 -4.47 11.55 -9.98
C LYS A 12 -4.78 10.43 -8.96
N GLU A 13 -5.85 9.68 -9.17
CA GLU A 13 -6.20 8.57 -8.27
C GLU A 13 -5.22 7.40 -8.38
N ASN A 14 -4.61 7.18 -9.55
CA ASN A 14 -3.52 6.21 -9.68
C ASN A 14 -2.27 6.68 -8.93
N GLU A 15 -1.91 7.97 -9.01
CA GLU A 15 -0.81 8.55 -8.22
C GLU A 15 -1.08 8.40 -6.72
N HIS A 16 -2.30 8.67 -6.25
CA HIS A 16 -2.70 8.45 -4.87
C HIS A 16 -2.60 6.97 -4.46
N LEU A 17 -3.03 6.05 -5.33
CA LEU A 17 -2.94 4.60 -5.09
C LEU A 17 -1.48 4.16 -4.90
N ILE A 18 -0.57 4.64 -5.75
CA ILE A 18 0.86 4.31 -5.65
C ILE A 18 1.46 4.92 -4.37
N ALA A 19 1.15 6.18 -4.06
CA ALA A 19 1.62 6.81 -2.82
C ALA A 19 1.13 6.08 -1.56
N LEU A 20 -0.14 5.63 -1.56
CA LEU A 20 -0.69 4.83 -0.46
C LEU A 20 -0.02 3.46 -0.37
N LEU A 21 0.22 2.80 -1.50
CA LEU A 21 0.92 1.51 -1.54
C LEU A 21 2.33 1.62 -0.96
N GLU A 22 3.08 2.67 -1.30
CA GLU A 22 4.41 2.92 -0.76
C GLU A 22 4.36 3.17 0.76
N LYS A 23 3.42 4.00 1.22
CA LYS A 23 3.22 4.23 2.65
C LYS A 23 2.95 2.94 3.43
N VAL A 24 2.05 2.09 2.92
CA VAL A 24 1.70 0.82 3.58
C VAL A 24 2.86 -0.18 3.52
N LYS A 25 3.66 -0.15 2.44
CA LYS A 25 4.90 -0.94 2.36
C LYS A 25 5.89 -0.55 3.45
N ASP A 26 6.13 0.74 3.64
CA ASP A 26 7.06 1.24 4.65
C ASP A 26 6.58 0.93 6.07
N GLU A 27 5.27 1.04 6.32
CA GLU A 27 4.65 0.61 7.57
C GLU A 27 4.85 -0.89 7.82
N LEU A 28 4.63 -1.72 6.79
CA LEU A 28 4.82 -3.16 6.88
C LEU A 28 6.28 -3.52 7.20
N GLU A 29 7.26 -2.92 6.53
CA GLU A 29 8.67 -3.18 6.79
C GLU A 29 9.10 -2.70 8.19
N THR A 30 8.55 -1.59 8.65
CA THR A 30 8.74 -1.10 10.02
C THR A 30 8.20 -2.11 11.04
N GLN A 31 6.97 -2.59 10.87
CA GLN A 31 6.35 -3.59 11.74
C GLN A 31 7.14 -4.91 11.74
N LYS A 32 7.62 -5.38 10.58
CA LYS A 32 8.49 -6.56 10.47
C LYS A 32 9.80 -6.36 11.23
N SER A 33 10.42 -5.20 11.10
CA SER A 33 11.68 -4.86 11.79
C SER A 33 11.51 -4.89 13.31
N PHE A 34 10.41 -4.32 13.82
CA PHE A 34 10.08 -4.36 15.25
C PHE A 34 9.87 -5.79 15.76
N LEU A 35 9.10 -6.60 15.05
CA LEU A 35 8.88 -8.01 15.40
C LEU A 35 10.17 -8.83 15.44
N ARG A 36 11.07 -8.64 14.46
CA ARG A 36 12.37 -9.33 14.40
C ARG A 36 13.29 -8.99 15.57
N LYS A 37 13.18 -7.77 16.11
CA LYS A 37 14.01 -7.29 17.22
C LYS A 37 13.40 -7.57 18.59
N SER A 38 12.15 -8.03 18.65
CA SER A 38 11.46 -8.32 19.89
C SER A 38 11.77 -9.74 20.36
N VAL A 39 12.11 -9.89 21.64
CA VAL A 39 12.40 -11.19 22.27
C VAL A 39 11.10 -11.95 22.56
N ASP A 40 10.02 -11.24 22.90
CA ASP A 40 8.67 -11.78 23.07
C ASP A 40 7.61 -10.73 22.66
N PRO A 41 7.27 -10.66 21.36
CA PRO A 41 6.29 -9.71 20.87
C PRO A 41 4.86 -10.12 21.25
N PRO A 42 4.03 -9.19 21.76
CA PRO A 42 2.64 -9.48 22.08
C PRO A 42 1.85 -9.91 20.84
N GLN A 43 0.88 -10.83 21.01
CA GLN A 43 0.05 -11.36 19.92
C GLN A 43 -0.60 -10.27 19.05
N MET A 44 -0.97 -9.14 19.66
CA MET A 44 -1.53 -7.98 18.96
C MET A 44 -0.61 -7.46 17.84
N MET A 45 0.72 -7.50 18.02
CA MET A 45 1.68 -7.11 16.99
C MET A 45 1.63 -8.03 15.78
N HIS A 46 1.46 -9.34 15.98
CA HIS A 46 1.30 -10.30 14.89
C HIS A 46 0.00 -10.05 14.11
N TYR A 47 -1.10 -9.75 14.80
CA TYR A 47 -2.37 -9.42 14.14
C TYR A 47 -2.27 -8.13 13.33
N GLN A 48 -1.65 -7.08 13.88
CA GLN A 48 -1.43 -5.83 13.16
C GLN A 48 -0.55 -6.04 11.92
N LEU A 49 0.52 -6.83 12.05
CA LEU A 49 1.37 -7.18 10.91
C LEU A 49 0.57 -7.83 9.78
N LYS A 50 -0.22 -8.86 10.11
CA LYS A 50 -1.07 -9.57 9.12
C LYS A 50 -2.10 -8.64 8.48
N LEU A 51 -2.67 -7.72 9.25
CA LEU A 51 -3.61 -6.73 8.74
C LEU A 51 -2.94 -5.77 7.75
N THR A 52 -1.76 -5.24 8.09
CA THR A 52 -0.98 -4.36 7.21
C THR A 52 -0.55 -5.08 5.93
N GLU A 53 -0.12 -6.34 6.07
CA GLU A 53 0.23 -7.19 4.92
C GLU A 53 -0.96 -7.42 3.99
N ALA A 54 -2.14 -7.72 4.53
CA ALA A 54 -3.37 -7.87 3.73
C ALA A 54 -3.72 -6.57 2.98
N LYS A 55 -3.59 -5.39 3.63
CA LYS A 55 -3.78 -4.09 2.98
C LYS A 55 -2.77 -3.88 1.85
N TYR A 56 -1.49 -4.18 2.08
CA TYR A 56 -0.44 -4.06 1.07
C TYR A 56 -0.72 -4.93 -0.16
N LEU A 57 -1.07 -6.20 0.05
CA LEU A 57 -1.40 -7.15 -1.03
C LEU A 57 -2.64 -6.71 -1.82
N PHE A 58 -3.66 -6.20 -1.13
CA PHE A 58 -4.84 -5.63 -1.78
C PHE A 58 -4.48 -4.44 -2.68
N LEU A 59 -3.69 -3.50 -2.18
CA LEU A 59 -3.26 -2.33 -2.97
C LEU A 59 -2.38 -2.73 -4.16
N LEU A 60 -1.50 -3.72 -4.00
CA LEU A 60 -0.72 -4.29 -5.10
C LEU A 60 -1.61 -4.89 -6.18
N ARG A 61 -2.64 -5.64 -5.79
CA ARG A 61 -3.62 -6.20 -6.73
C ARG A 61 -4.35 -5.07 -7.49
N GLU A 62 -4.82 -4.05 -6.78
CA GLU A 62 -5.50 -2.89 -7.38
C GLU A 62 -4.60 -2.14 -8.37
N ALA A 63 -3.34 -1.90 -8.02
CA ALA A 63 -2.38 -1.24 -8.90
C ALA A 63 -2.16 -2.03 -10.20
N ARG A 64 -2.09 -3.36 -10.11
CA ARG A 64 -1.99 -4.26 -11.27
C ARG A 64 -3.23 -4.21 -12.16
N ILE A 65 -4.43 -4.29 -11.57
CA ILE A 65 -5.71 -4.23 -12.30
C ILE A 65 -5.84 -2.91 -13.05
N ARG A 66 -5.45 -1.80 -12.42
CA ARG A 66 -5.53 -0.45 -13.00
C ARG A 66 -4.38 -0.13 -13.96
N GLN A 67 -3.38 -1.02 -14.09
CA GLN A 67 -2.13 -0.77 -14.79
C GLN A 67 -1.49 0.57 -14.35
N ALA A 68 -1.63 0.88 -13.06
CA ALA A 68 -1.07 2.08 -12.46
C ALA A 68 0.45 1.89 -12.36
N ALA A 69 1.20 2.61 -13.20
CA ALA A 69 2.65 2.65 -13.13
C ALA A 69 3.08 3.88 -12.32
N LYS A 70 4.21 3.76 -11.62
CA LYS A 70 4.88 4.92 -11.04
C LYS A 70 5.33 5.82 -12.18
N ILE A 71 4.86 7.06 -12.20
CA ILE A 71 5.27 8.04 -13.19
C ILE A 71 6.52 8.71 -12.61
N ASN A 72 7.66 8.49 -13.27
CA ASN A 72 8.94 9.10 -12.91
C ASN A 72 8.92 10.62 -13.04
#